data_AF-D3HMR0-F1
#
_entry.id   AF-D3HMR0-F1
#
_cell.length_a   1.000
_cell.length_b   1.000
_cell.length_c   1.000
_cell.angle_alpha   90.00
_cell.angle_beta   90.00
_cell.angle_gamma   90.00
#
_symmetry.space_group_name_H-M   'P 1'
#
loop_
_entity.id
_entity.type
_entity.pdbx_description
1 polymer ?
#
loop_
_entity_poly.entity_id
_entity_poly.type
_entity_poly.pdbx_seq_one_letter_code
_entity_poly.pdbx_strand_id
1 'polypeptide(L)'
;MFVIQLTYLVPLNEVDKYLQSHREFLDYYYKQGLLVASGPMKPRTGGIIIAATNDRAYLESIFKNDPYYLAEIAEYQFIEFTPVNHRAELKELIQKTEGKLC
;
A
#
# COMPACT_ATOMS: atom_id res chain seq x y z
N MET A 1 2.78 -2.33 -10.85
CA MET A 1 1.90 -2.52 -9.68
C MET A 1 2.82 -2.72 -8.49
N PHE A 2 2.41 -2.33 -7.29
CA PHE A 2 3.27 -2.46 -6.12
C PHE A 2 2.61 -3.26 -5.02
N VAL A 3 3.40 -4.13 -4.39
CA VAL A 3 3.18 -4.60 -3.02
C VAL A 3 4.03 -3.73 -2.12
N ILE A 4 3.38 -3.04 -1.19
CA ILE A 4 4.01 -2.24 -0.17
C ILE A 4 3.90 -3.04 1.12
N GLN A 5 5.04 -3.45 1.65
CA GLN A 5 5.12 -4.03 2.99
C GLN A 5 5.49 -2.93 3.96
N LEU A 6 4.69 -2.74 5.01
CA LEU A 6 5.05 -1.91 6.15
C LEU A 6 5.39 -2.80 7.34
N THR A 7 6.47 -2.51 8.06
CA THR A 7 6.89 -3.24 9.27
C THR A 7 6.87 -2.28 10.45
N TYR A 8 6.24 -2.67 11.56
CA TYR A 8 6.21 -1.83 12.76
C TYR A 8 7.57 -1.84 13.48
N LEU A 9 8.04 -0.66 13.86
CA LEU A 9 9.29 -0.46 14.60
C LEU A 9 9.08 -0.33 16.11
N VAL A 10 7.82 -0.20 16.53
CA VAL A 10 7.39 0.01 17.92
C VAL A 10 6.31 -1.00 18.30
N PRO A 11 6.02 -1.19 19.61
CA PRO A 11 4.97 -2.09 20.04
C PRO A 11 3.58 -1.64 19.56
N LEU A 12 2.65 -2.60 19.45
CA LEU A 12 1.32 -2.36 18.85
C LEU A 12 0.48 -1.28 19.53
N ASN A 13 0.64 -1.08 20.84
CA ASN A 13 -0.07 -0.03 21.56
C ASN A 13 0.34 1.38 21.10
N GLU A 14 1.59 1.57 20.65
CA GLU A 14 2.05 2.83 20.06
C GLU A 14 1.53 2.99 18.64
N VAL A 15 1.51 1.91 17.85
CA VAL A 15 0.93 1.90 16.49
C VAL A 15 -0.55 2.25 16.53
N ASP A 16 -1.30 1.67 17.48
CA ASP A 16 -2.75 1.85 17.57
C ASP A 16 -3.16 3.30 17.85
N LYS A 17 -2.26 4.14 18.39
CA LYS A 17 -2.50 5.60 18.56
C LYS A 17 -2.67 6.32 17.22
N TYR A 18 -2.05 5.83 16.16
CA TYR A 18 -2.07 6.43 14.82
C TYR A 18 -2.96 5.67 13.84
N LEU A 19 -3.60 4.58 14.29
CA LEU A 19 -4.36 3.67 13.42
C LEU A 19 -5.50 4.37 12.68
N GLN A 20 -6.22 5.26 13.35
CA GLN A 20 -7.34 5.98 12.74
C GLN A 20 -6.87 6.92 11.63
N SER A 21 -5.84 7.74 11.90
CA SER A 21 -5.26 8.65 10.91
C SER A 21 -4.64 7.89 9.72
N HIS A 22 -3.97 6.76 9.99
CA HIS A 22 -3.43 5.91 8.92
C HIS A 22 -4.55 5.36 8.03
N ARG A 23 -5.68 4.94 8.60
CA ARG A 23 -6.84 4.48 7.82
C ARG A 23 -7.45 5.59 6.98
N GLU A 24 -7.54 6.80 7.50
CA GLU A 24 -8.03 7.97 6.75
C GLU A 24 -7.11 8.32 5.57
N PHE A 25 -5.79 8.24 5.78
CA PHE A 25 -4.79 8.36 4.71
C PHE A 25 -5.02 7.31 3.62
N LEU A 26 -5.19 6.04 3.97
CA LEU A 26 -5.45 4.97 2.98
C LEU A 26 -6.81 5.17 2.27
N ASP A 27 -7.87 5.51 3.00
CA ASP A 27 -9.22 5.72 2.47
C ASP A 27 -9.24 6.81 1.38
N TYR A 28 -8.46 7.88 1.56
CA TYR A 28 -8.28 8.89 0.52
C TYR A 28 -7.79 8.28 -0.79
N TYR A 29 -6.76 7.43 -0.77
CA TYR A 29 -6.21 6.82 -1.98
C TYR A 29 -7.04 5.66 -2.52
N TYR A 30 -7.85 5.00 -1.69
CA TYR A 30 -8.89 4.08 -2.16
C TYR A 30 -9.93 4.80 -3.01
N LYS A 31 -10.41 5.97 -2.57
CA LYS A 31 -11.38 6.77 -3.32
C LYS A 31 -10.84 7.26 -4.67
N GLN A 32 -9.52 7.43 -4.79
CA GLN A 32 -8.84 7.76 -6.04
C GLN A 32 -8.55 6.55 -6.94
N GLY A 33 -8.83 5.32 -6.47
CA GLY A 33 -8.52 4.08 -7.20
C GLY A 33 -7.03 3.72 -7.25
N LEU A 34 -6.18 4.39 -6.46
CA LEU A 34 -4.75 4.10 -6.40
C LEU A 34 -4.47 2.84 -5.57
N LEU A 35 -5.14 2.69 -4.42
CA LEU A 35 -5.01 1.50 -3.59
C LEU A 35 -6.05 0.46 -3.97
N VAL A 36 -5.62 -0.80 -3.99
CA VAL A 36 -6.42 -1.95 -4.41
C VAL A 36 -6.89 -2.76 -3.20
N ALA A 37 -5.97 -3.04 -2.27
CA ALA A 37 -6.24 -3.80 -1.07
C ALA A 37 -5.18 -3.51 -0.01
N SER A 38 -5.53 -3.67 1.26
CA SER A 38 -4.58 -3.56 2.36
C SER A 38 -5.07 -4.30 3.60
N GLY A 39 -4.16 -4.72 4.45
CA GLY A 39 -4.50 -5.31 5.74
C GLY A 39 -3.30 -5.64 6.61
N PRO A 40 -3.53 -5.97 7.89
CA PRO A 40 -2.46 -6.40 8.78
C PRO A 40 -1.90 -7.76 8.35
N MET A 41 -0.60 -7.94 8.52
CA MET A 41 0.03 -9.26 8.41
C MET A 41 -0.44 -10.18 9.55
N LYS A 42 -0.21 -11.50 9.40
CA LYS A 42 -0.43 -12.51 10.45
C LYS A 42 0.89 -13.26 10.68
N PRO A 43 1.57 -13.08 11.83
CA PRO A 43 1.22 -12.22 12.98
C PRO A 43 1.19 -10.71 12.63
N ARG A 44 0.51 -9.89 13.45
CA ARG A 44 0.36 -8.44 13.25
C ARG A 44 1.67 -7.70 13.58
N THR A 45 2.70 -7.91 12.77
CA THR A 45 4.01 -7.24 12.84
C THR A 45 4.12 -6.08 11.85
N GLY A 46 3.06 -5.84 11.09
CA GLY A 46 3.02 -4.84 10.04
C GLY A 46 1.78 -5.01 9.18
N GLY A 47 1.87 -4.57 7.92
CA GLY A 47 0.76 -4.62 6.97
C GLY A 47 1.23 -4.77 5.53
N ILE A 48 0.31 -5.23 4.69
CA ILE A 48 0.47 -5.27 3.24
C ILE A 48 -0.50 -4.27 2.64
N ILE A 49 -0.05 -3.50 1.67
CA ILE A 49 -0.86 -2.61 0.85
C ILE A 49 -0.53 -2.90 -0.63
N ILE A 50 -1.54 -2.98 -1.48
CA ILE A 50 -1.41 -3.20 -2.93
C ILE A 50 -1.82 -1.91 -3.63
N ALA A 51 -0.96 -1.37 -4.48
CA ALA A 51 -1.20 -0.15 -5.23
C ALA A 51 -1.19 -0.38 -6.75
N ALA A 52 -2.19 0.13 -7.43
CA ALA A 52 -2.39 0.11 -8.88
C ALA A 52 -1.65 1.29 -9.54
N THR A 53 -0.32 1.25 -9.51
CA THR A 53 0.55 2.18 -10.26
C THR A 53 1.85 1.49 -10.67
N ASN A 54 2.54 2.03 -11.67
CA ASN A 54 3.92 1.72 -12.03
C ASN A 54 4.88 2.88 -11.71
N ASP A 55 4.38 4.00 -11.17
CA ASP A 55 5.19 5.14 -10.76
C ASP A 55 5.66 4.98 -9.30
N ARG A 56 6.88 4.46 -9.14
CA ARG A 56 7.52 4.30 -7.83
C ARG A 56 7.74 5.64 -7.12
N ALA A 57 8.20 6.67 -7.83
CA ALA A 57 8.56 7.94 -7.22
C ALA A 57 7.33 8.66 -6.67
N TYR A 58 6.23 8.63 -7.42
CA TYR A 58 4.94 9.10 -6.95
C TYR A 58 4.50 8.31 -5.70
N LEU A 59 4.57 6.98 -5.74
CA LEU A 59 4.16 6.13 -4.63
C LEU A 59 4.98 6.39 -3.35
N GLU A 60 6.31 6.49 -3.46
CA GLU A 60 7.18 6.84 -2.33
C GLU A 60 6.87 8.25 -1.81
N SER A 61 6.57 9.21 -2.69
CA SER A 61 6.24 10.58 -2.27
C SER A 61 4.94 10.67 -1.46
N ILE A 62 3.91 9.87 -1.81
CA ILE A 62 2.65 9.90 -1.06
C ILE A 62 2.82 9.27 0.33
N PHE A 63 3.58 8.18 0.43
CA PHE A 63 3.77 7.43 1.67
C PHE A 63 4.65 8.17 2.69
N LYS A 64 5.40 9.20 2.25
CA LYS A 64 6.04 10.15 3.18
C LYS A 64 5.04 10.95 4.01
N ASN A 65 3.78 11.01 3.60
CA ASN A 65 2.70 11.69 4.34
C ASN A 65 1.85 10.72 5.16
N ASP A 66 2.19 9.42 5.17
CA ASP A 66 1.49 8.45 6.03
C ASP A 66 1.77 8.79 7.50
N PRO A 67 0.74 8.86 8.37
CA PRO A 67 0.92 9.08 9.80
C PRO A 67 1.93 8.14 10.46
N TYR A 68 2.02 6.88 10.01
CA TYR A 68 3.02 5.94 10.51
C TYR A 68 4.44 6.30 10.09
N TYR A 69 4.63 6.82 8.87
CA TYR A 69 5.93 7.29 8.39
C TYR A 69 6.35 8.56 9.13
N LEU A 70 5.44 9.53 9.26
CA LEU A 70 5.68 10.81 9.93
C LEU A 70 6.01 10.65 11.42
N ALA A 71 5.42 9.66 12.07
CA ALA A 71 5.72 9.33 13.47
C ALA A 71 6.94 8.40 13.63
N GLU A 72 7.60 8.01 12.53
CA GLU A 72 8.78 7.12 12.51
C GLU A 72 8.52 5.76 13.21
N ILE A 73 7.27 5.28 13.17
CA ILE A 73 6.85 4.03 13.85
C ILE A 73 6.76 2.82 12.91
N ALA A 74 6.93 3.03 11.61
CA ALA A 74 6.95 1.97 10.62
C ALA A 74 7.95 2.25 9.49
N GLU A 75 8.59 1.19 9.01
CA GLU A 75 9.40 1.22 7.78
C GLU A 75 8.60 0.65 6.61
N TYR A 76 8.92 1.08 5.39
CA TYR A 76 8.22 0.71 4.17
C TYR A 76 9.17 0.10 3.15
N GLN A 77 8.76 -1.04 2.57
CA GLN A 77 9.38 -1.66 1.43
C GLN A 77 8.42 -1.66 0.25
N PHE A 78 8.86 -1.09 -0.88
CA PHE A 78 8.09 -1.04 -2.12
C PHE A 78 8.61 -2.11 -3.07
N ILE A 79 7.76 -3.10 -3.38
CA ILE A 79 8.07 -4.22 -4.25
C ILE A 79 7.26 -4.07 -5.52
N GLU A 80 7.93 -3.73 -6.61
CA GLU A 80 7.31 -3.66 -7.93
C GLU A 80 7.08 -5.06 -8.48
N PHE A 81 5.91 -5.29 -9.06
CA PHE A 81 5.63 -6.51 -9.80
C PHE A 81 4.62 -6.26 -10.92
N THR A 82 4.66 -7.15 -11.90
CA THR A 82 3.68 -7.21 -12.99
C THR A 82 2.77 -8.42 -12.78
N PRO A 83 1.46 -8.22 -12.58
CA PRO A 83 0.51 -9.32 -12.36
C PRO A 83 0.18 -10.02 -13.68
N VAL A 84 1.11 -10.84 -14.22
CA VAL A 84 0.95 -11.49 -15.54
C VAL A 84 -0.18 -12.52 -15.56
N ASN A 85 -0.34 -13.31 -14.50
CA ASN A 85 -1.44 -14.26 -14.36
C ASN A 85 -2.41 -13.76 -13.28
N HIS A 86 -3.66 -13.55 -13.68
CA HIS A 86 -4.67 -12.95 -12.84
C HIS A 86 -6.07 -13.42 -13.23
N ARG A 87 -7.02 -13.30 -12.30
CA ARG A 87 -8.43 -13.57 -12.64
C ARG A 87 -9.00 -12.50 -13.56
N ALA A 88 -10.09 -12.82 -14.24
CA ALA A 88 -10.75 -11.90 -15.17
C ALA A 88 -11.22 -10.60 -14.51
N GLU A 89 -11.63 -10.65 -13.24
CA GLU A 89 -12.12 -9.49 -12.49
C GLU A 89 -11.05 -8.40 -12.29
N LEU A 90 -9.77 -8.76 -12.35
CA LEU A 90 -8.65 -7.81 -12.22
C LEU A 90 -8.18 -7.25 -13.58
N LYS A 91 -8.69 -7.77 -14.70
CA LYS A 91 -8.18 -7.45 -16.04
C LYS A 91 -8.20 -5.95 -16.33
N GLU A 92 -9.31 -5.28 -16.07
CA GLU A 92 -9.44 -3.85 -16.36
C GLU A 92 -8.51 -3.00 -15.49
N LEU A 93 -8.39 -3.34 -14.20
CA LEU A 93 -7.49 -2.66 -13.27
C LEU A 93 -6.03 -2.79 -13.75
N ILE A 94 -5.63 -4.00 -14.10
CA ILE A 94 -4.27 -4.30 -14.55
C ILE A 94 -3.98 -3.60 -15.89
N GLN A 95 -4.90 -3.63 -16.84
CA GLN A 95 -4.72 -2.93 -18.12
C GLN A 95 -4.61 -1.41 -17.98
N LYS A 96 -5.36 -0.82 -17.05
CA LYS A 96 -5.23 0.62 -16.73
C LYS A 96 -3.88 0.96 -16.08
N THR A 97 -3.31 0.01 -15.32
CA THR A 97 -2.07 0.22 -14.55
C THR A 97 -0.81 -0.05 -15.38
N GLU A 98 -0.75 -1.19 -16.06
CA GLU A 98 0.43 -1.70 -16.76
C GLU A 98 0.37 -1.47 -18.28
N GLY A 99 -0.80 -1.08 -18.80
CA GLY A 99 -1.07 -1.08 -20.23
C GLY A 99 -1.37 -2.49 -20.77
N LYS A 100 -1.07 -2.73 -22.05
CA LYS A 100 -1.27 -4.04 -22.67
C LYS A 100 -0.15 -4.98 -22.24
N LEU A 101 -0.46 -5.90 -21.34
CA LEU A 101 0.40 -7.04 -21.04
C LEU A 101 0.47 -7.95 -22.29
N CYS A 102 1.69 -8.19 -22.78
CA CYS A 102 1.95 -9.09 -23.90
C CYS A 102 1.95 -10.55 -23.46
#